data_AF-I6AP92-F1
#
_entry.id   AF-I6AP92-F1
#
_cell.length_a   1.000
_cell.length_b   1.000
_cell.length_c   1.000
_cell.angle_alpha   90.00
_cell.angle_beta   90.00
_cell.angle_gamma   90.00
#
_symmetry.space_group_name_H-M   'P 1'
#
loop_
_entity.id
_entity.type
_entity.pdbx_description
1 polymer ?
#
loop_
_entity_poly.entity_id
_entity_poly.type
_entity_poly.pdbx_seq_one_letter_code
_entity_poly.pdbx_strand_id
1 'polypeptide(L)' 'MSDSVPPPLPYKPSAFYFRRRLRATDDPEKLRKLGMSLVSELEHLKAWVREQGLIPPKWAVLREEAEEKGWLDQG' A
#
# COMPACT_ATOMS: atom_id res chain seq x y z
N MET A 1 -24.50 -31.13 -10.45
CA MET A 1 -23.26 -30.78 -9.75
C MET A 1 -23.39 -29.31 -9.39
N SER A 2 -23.31 -28.98 -8.10
CA SER A 2 -23.59 -27.61 -7.63
C SER A 2 -22.39 -26.73 -7.96
N ASP A 3 -22.57 -25.79 -8.90
CA ASP A 3 -21.62 -24.71 -9.18
C ASP A 3 -21.65 -23.71 -8.02
N SER A 4 -21.05 -24.08 -6.89
CA SER A 4 -20.87 -23.16 -5.78
C SER A 4 -19.79 -22.15 -6.17
N VAL A 5 -20.22 -20.92 -6.48
CA VAL A 5 -19.31 -19.78 -6.61
C VAL A 5 -18.48 -19.69 -5.34
N PRO A 6 -17.13 -19.74 -5.41
CA PRO A 6 -16.31 -19.64 -4.22
C PRO A 6 -16.60 -18.33 -3.49
N PRO A 7 -16.67 -18.34 -2.15
CA PRO A 7 -16.94 -17.12 -1.40
C PRO A 7 -15.87 -16.08 -1.73
N PRO A 8 -16.24 -14.80 -1.89
CA PRO A 8 -15.27 -13.75 -2.15
C PRO A 8 -14.23 -13.78 -1.04
N LEU A 9 -12.96 -13.98 -1.41
CA LEU A 9 -11.87 -13.89 -0.45
C LEU A 9 -11.97 -12.51 0.21
N PRO A 10 -11.92 -12.41 1.55
CA PRO A 10 -11.89 -11.11 2.21
C PRO A 10 -10.68 -10.36 1.68
N TYR A 11 -10.92 -9.39 0.80
CA TYR A 11 -9.88 -8.52 0.27
C TYR A 11 -9.28 -7.81 1.48
N LYS A 12 -8.10 -8.23 1.90
CA LYS A 12 -7.30 -7.53 2.88
C LYS A 12 -6.40 -6.59 2.10
N PRO A 13 -6.72 -5.28 2.04
CA PRO A 13 -5.83 -4.32 1.40
C PRO A 13 -4.51 -4.38 2.16
N SER A 14 -3.49 -4.94 1.51
CA SER A 14 -2.17 -5.07 2.11
C SER A 14 -1.12 -4.99 1.02
N ALA A 15 -0.04 -4.30 1.35
CA ALA A 15 1.13 -4.20 0.48
C ALA A 15 1.71 -5.56 0.06
N PHE A 16 1.33 -6.65 0.74
CA PHE A 16 1.77 -8.02 0.44
C PHE A 16 1.46 -8.44 -1.01
N TYR A 17 0.24 -8.21 -1.50
CA TYR A 17 -0.16 -8.61 -2.86
C TYR A 17 0.55 -7.78 -3.93
N PHE A 18 0.81 -6.50 -3.65
CA PHE A 18 1.58 -5.62 -4.53
C PHE A 18 3.05 -6.02 -4.61
N ARG A 19 3.69 -6.29 -3.46
CA ARG A 19 5.10 -6.74 -3.41
C ARG A 19 5.31 -8.03 -4.19
N ARG A 20 4.39 -9.01 -4.06
CA ARG A 20 4.45 -10.27 -4.81
C ARG A 20 4.34 -10.03 -6.32
N ARG A 21 3.44 -9.15 -6.76
CA ARG A 21 3.28 -8.82 -8.19
C ARG A 21 4.46 -8.03 -8.76
N LEU A 22 5.01 -7.09 -7.99
CA LEU A 22 6.20 -6.31 -8.38
C LEU A 22 7.41 -7.21 -8.61
N ARG A 23 7.62 -8.24 -7.78
CA ARG A 23 8.72 -9.21 -7.94
C ARG A 23 8.52 -10.21 -9.09
N ALA A 24 7.32 -10.26 -9.67
CA ALA A 24 6.97 -11.24 -10.71
C ALA A 24 7.04 -10.66 -12.13
N THR A 25 7.51 -9.42 -12.29
CA THR A 25 7.56 -8.74 -13.60
C THR A 25 8.76 -7.81 -13.67
N ASP A 26 9.47 -7.84 -14.80
CA ASP A 26 10.58 -6.92 -15.11
C ASP A 26 10.19 -5.87 -16.16
N ASP A 27 8.94 -5.90 -16.63
CA ASP A 27 8.37 -4.92 -17.56
C ASP A 27 8.21 -3.54 -16.88
N PRO A 28 8.94 -2.50 -17.35
CA PRO A 28 8.90 -1.17 -16.75
C PRO A 28 7.51 -0.52 -16.71
N GLU A 29 6.66 -0.79 -17.70
CA GLU A 29 5.31 -0.20 -17.75
C GLU A 29 4.40 -0.83 -16.69
N LYS A 30 4.48 -2.16 -16.55
CA LYS A 30 3.73 -2.90 -15.51
C LYS A 30 4.21 -2.52 -14.12
N LEU A 31 5.53 -2.41 -13.93
CA LEU A 31 6.11 -1.96 -12.66
C LEU A 31 5.59 -0.58 -12.27
N ARG A 32 5.55 0.37 -13.21
CA ARG A 32 5.01 1.71 -12.97
C ARG A 32 3.53 1.67 -12.56
N LYS A 33 2.70 0.93 -13.31
CA LYS A 33 1.27 0.80 -12.99
C LYS A 33 1.05 0.19 -11.60
N LEU A 34 1.72 -0.93 -11.31
CA LEU A 34 1.63 -1.60 -10.01
C LEU A 34 2.13 -0.72 -8.85
N GLY A 35 3.24 0.01 -9.07
CA GLY A 35 3.79 0.94 -8.08
C GLY A 35 2.81 2.07 -7.76
N MET A 36 2.22 2.69 -8.79
CA MET A 36 1.22 3.76 -8.59
C MET A 36 -0.02 3.26 -7.86
N SER A 37 -0.52 2.07 -8.19
CA SER A 37 -1.64 1.46 -7.45
C SER A 37 -1.29 1.21 -5.99
N LEU A 38 -0.08 0.71 -5.70
CA LEU A 38 0.36 0.52 -4.32
C LEU A 38 0.43 1.84 -3.54
N VAL A 39 0.99 2.90 -4.13
CA VAL A 39 1.06 4.22 -3.51
C VAL A 39 -0.36 4.74 -3.20
N SER A 40 -1.29 4.64 -4.15
CA SER A 40 -2.67 5.08 -3.95
C SER A 40 -3.36 4.36 -2.78
N GLU A 41 -3.18 3.04 -2.66
CA GLU A 41 -3.75 2.27 -1.55
C GLU A 41 -3.11 2.64 -0.21
N LEU A 42 -1.80 2.92 -0.19
CA LEU A 42 -1.11 3.38 1.01
C LEU A 42 -1.61 4.77 1.44
N GLU A 43 -1.84 5.69 0.51
CA GLU A 43 -2.41 7.01 0.84
C GLU A 43 -3.85 6.92 1.37
N HIS A 44 -4.69 6.05 0.79
CA HIS A 44 -6.02 5.76 1.33
C HIS A 44 -5.94 5.22 2.76
N LEU A 45 -5.02 4.29 3.04
CA LEU A 45 -4.80 3.78 4.38
C LEU A 45 -4.36 4.89 5.34
N LYS A 46 -3.39 5.74 4.94
CA LYS A 46 -2.95 6.87 5.78
C LYS A 46 -4.10 7.83 6.09
N ALA A 47 -4.93 8.16 5.10
CA ALA A 47 -6.10 9.01 5.28
C ALA A 47 -7.06 8.40 6.30
N TRP A 48 -7.44 7.13 6.13
CA TRP A 48 -8.29 6.41 7.08
C TRP A 48 -7.70 6.39 8.50
N VAL A 49 -6.40 6.14 8.65
CA VAL A 49 -5.73 6.16 9.97
C VAL A 49 -5.82 7.54 10.63
N ARG A 50 -5.63 8.62 9.85
CA ARG A 50 -5.78 10.00 10.36
C ARG A 50 -7.21 10.29 10.81
N GLU A 51 -8.22 9.81 10.08
CA GLU A 51 -9.65 9.94 10.45
C GLU A 51 -9.97 9.26 11.79
N GLN A 52 -9.25 8.19 12.14
CA GLN A 52 -9.39 7.53 13.44
C GLN A 52 -8.68 8.30 14.58
N GLY A 53 -8.07 9.45 14.32
CA GLY A 53 -7.28 10.21 15.29
C GLY A 53 -5.91 9.58 15.60
N LEU A 54 -5.46 8.65 14.76
CA LEU A 54 -4.20 7.93 14.90
C LEU A 54 -3.12 8.51 13.98
N ILE A 55 -1.86 8.24 14.30
CA ILE A 55 -0.72 8.65 13.48
C ILE A 55 -0.37 7.50 12.52
N PRO A 56 -0.36 7.72 11.19
CA PRO A 56 0.04 6.70 10.23
C PRO A 56 1.46 6.17 10.48
N PRO A 57 1.71 4.87 10.25
CA PRO A 57 3.00 4.25 10.51
C PRO A 57 4.14 4.91 9.73
N LYS A 58 5.28 5.13 10.39
CA LYS A 58 6.41 5.93 9.90
C LYS A 58 7.17 5.33 8.72
N TRP A 59 6.96 4.05 8.42
CA TRP A 59 7.91 3.26 7.61
C TRP A 59 7.69 3.41 6.09
N ALA A 60 6.64 4.12 5.68
CA ALA A 60 6.30 4.34 4.27
C ALA A 60 5.66 5.72 4.08
N VAL A 61 6.36 6.77 4.50
CA VAL A 61 5.98 8.16 4.24
C VAL A 61 6.80 8.74 3.09
N LEU A 62 6.22 9.73 2.38
CA LEU A 62 6.97 10.52 1.41
C LEU A 62 8.08 11.29 2.13
N ARG A 63 9.13 11.69 1.40
CA ARG A 63 10.26 12.40 2.00
C ARG A 63 9.82 13.72 2.62
N GLU A 64 8.94 14.44 1.94
CA GLU A 64 8.35 15.69 2.40
C GLU A 64 7.56 15.49 3.71
N GLU A 65 6.81 14.38 3.80
CA GLU A 65 6.07 14.00 5.00
C GLU A 65 7.01 13.57 6.15
N ALA A 66 8.18 12.99 5.84
CA ALA A 66 9.21 12.70 6.84
C ALA A 66 9.90 13.98 7.35
N GLU A 67 10.12 14.95 6.45
CA GLU A 67 10.68 16.28 6.75
C GLU A 67 9.75 17.08 7.67
N GLU A 68 8.46 17.20 7.32
CA GLU A 68 7.45 17.90 8.14
C GLU A 68 7.32 17.34 9.56
N LYS A 69 7.59 16.04 9.73
CA LYS A 69 7.46 15.35 11.02
C LYS A 69 8.78 15.20 11.79
N GLY A 70 9.90 15.70 11.25
CA GLY A 70 11.22 15.59 11.86
C GLY A 70 11.72 14.14 11.98
N TRP A 71 11.36 13.27 11.03
CA TRP A 71 11.69 11.83 11.07
C TRP A 71 12.95 11.46 10.28
N LEU A 72 13.61 12.41 9.62
CA LEU A 72 14.78 12.15 8.77
C LEU A 72 15.99 11.54 9.51
N ASP A 73 16.06 11.64 10.84
CA ASP A 73 17.23 11.25 11.63
C ASP A 73 17.10 9.86 12.32
N GLN A 74 16.12 9.03 11.96
CA GLN A 74 15.90 7.73 12.60
C GLN A 74 16.03 6.54 11.63
N GLY A 75 17.25 6.32 11.12
CA GLY A 75 17.77 5.00 10.70
C GLY A 75 17.22 4.36 9.44
#